data_AF-A0A355D627-F1
#
_entry.id   AF-A0A355D627-F1
#
_cell.length_a   1.000
_cell.length_b   1.000
_cell.length_c   1.000
_cell.angle_alpha   90.00
_cell.angle_beta   90.00
_cell.angle_gamma   90.00
#
_symmetry.space_group_name_H-M   'P 1'
#
loop_
_entity.id
_entity.type
_entity.pdbx_description
1 polymer ?
#
loop_
_entity_poly.entity_id
_entity_poly.type
_entity_poly.pdbx_seq_one_letter_code
_entity_poly.pdbx_strand_id
1 'polypeptide(L)'
;MFIKNYEPMNENLWQGRIDSDDNFDAFRWHQWITPLDLRRDDLEPLDGLNFALLGFCCHEGVKKNKGRIGAMNGPISIRKELSNLPCTFNQSVKIFDAGDIIVEDISLAEGQKLLSDCVSKLLDLNIFPIVLGGGHETAFGNYNGALSHLDKISCKPRIGIINFDAHFDLRPYNNEGSSGTMFKQISDICHDKNMDFSYFCIGIQQHSNTVDLFKTAKKLGVQYTLAKDILYSDGWQLLRELNTFMR
;
A
#
# COMPACT_ATOMS: atom_id res chain seq x y z
N MET A 1 -5.42 18.61 14.32
CA MET A 1 -6.88 18.44 14.09
C MET A 1 -7.13 16.95 14.06
N PHE A 2 -7.97 16.42 14.94
CA PHE A 2 -8.24 14.98 15.01
C PHE A 2 -8.61 14.45 13.63
N ILE A 3 -7.96 13.36 13.20
CA ILE A 3 -8.35 12.67 11.99
C ILE A 3 -9.69 11.99 12.30
N LYS A 4 -10.79 12.68 11.98
CA LYS A 4 -12.11 12.05 11.86
C LYS A 4 -11.88 10.83 10.94
N ASN A 5 -12.40 9.66 11.31
CA ASN A 5 -12.21 8.39 10.60
C ASN A 5 -10.84 7.70 10.75
N TYR A 6 -10.00 8.09 11.72
CA TYR A 6 -8.84 7.29 12.15
C TYR A 6 -9.08 6.67 13.53
N GLU A 7 -8.84 5.38 13.62
CA GLU A 7 -8.93 4.60 14.85
C GLU A 7 -7.56 4.02 15.20
N PRO A 8 -7.04 4.22 16.43
CA PRO A 8 -5.79 3.60 16.86
C PRO A 8 -5.94 2.06 16.93
N MET A 9 -4.81 1.35 17.08
CA MET A 9 -4.79 -0.11 17.22
C MET A 9 -5.79 -0.60 18.29
N ASN A 10 -6.60 -1.58 17.93
CA ASN A 10 -7.39 -2.35 18.89
C ASN A 10 -6.56 -3.54 19.41
N GLU A 11 -6.13 -3.46 20.67
CA GLU A 11 -5.31 -4.50 21.32
C GLU A 11 -5.95 -5.90 21.29
N ASN A 12 -7.28 -5.98 21.26
CA ASN A 12 -7.98 -7.26 21.21
C ASN A 12 -7.79 -8.03 19.89
N LEU A 13 -7.25 -7.39 18.84
CA LEU A 13 -6.95 -8.05 17.56
C LEU A 13 -5.67 -8.88 17.61
N TRP A 14 -4.72 -8.50 18.46
CA TRP A 14 -3.41 -9.13 18.57
C TRP A 14 -3.43 -10.14 19.72
N GLN A 15 -3.97 -11.31 19.41
CA GLN A 15 -4.05 -12.43 20.34
C GLN A 15 -3.69 -13.73 19.61
N GLY A 16 -3.12 -14.69 20.34
CA GLY A 16 -2.67 -15.93 19.75
C GLY A 16 -2.10 -16.90 20.76
N ARG A 17 -1.49 -17.96 20.23
CA ARG A 17 -0.76 -18.95 21.03
C ARG A 17 0.51 -18.34 21.58
N ILE A 18 0.76 -18.48 22.88
CA ILE A 18 2.04 -18.13 23.51
C ILE A 18 2.83 -19.42 23.71
N ASP A 19 4.01 -19.50 23.09
CA ASP A 19 4.94 -20.62 23.26
C ASP A 19 5.96 -20.37 24.39
N SER A 20 6.23 -19.10 24.71
CA SER A 20 7.05 -18.64 25.84
C SER A 20 6.77 -17.16 26.12
N ASP A 21 6.87 -16.75 27.38
CA ASP A 21 6.70 -15.36 27.83
C ASP A 21 8.01 -14.55 27.83
N ASP A 22 9.17 -15.21 27.72
CA ASP A 22 10.50 -14.62 27.93
C ASP A 22 11.53 -14.93 26.83
N ASN A 23 11.31 -15.96 26.01
CA ASN A 23 12.18 -16.33 24.91
C ASN A 23 11.67 -15.77 23.57
N PHE A 24 12.30 -14.71 23.08
CA PHE A 24 11.98 -14.09 21.79
C PHE A 24 11.99 -15.07 20.60
N ASP A 25 12.86 -16.08 20.59
CA ASP A 25 12.92 -17.05 19.49
C ASP A 25 11.66 -17.92 19.41
N ALA A 26 10.82 -17.91 20.45
CA ALA A 26 9.50 -18.54 20.50
C ALA A 26 8.34 -17.54 20.40
N PHE A 27 8.62 -16.24 20.20
CA PHE A 27 7.58 -15.22 20.10
C PHE A 27 6.82 -15.32 18.78
N ARG A 28 5.56 -14.88 18.84
CA ARG A 28 4.71 -14.64 17.68
C ARG A 28 4.44 -13.15 17.52
N TRP A 29 3.94 -12.74 16.35
CA TRP A 29 3.75 -11.32 16.02
C TRP A 29 2.90 -10.57 17.05
N HIS A 30 1.85 -11.18 17.59
CA HIS A 30 1.03 -10.54 18.63
C HIS A 30 1.78 -10.24 19.94
N GLN A 31 2.89 -10.94 20.24
CA GLN A 31 3.75 -10.64 21.38
C GLN A 31 4.78 -9.54 21.08
N TRP A 32 4.96 -9.17 19.81
CA TRP A 32 5.99 -8.24 19.36
C TRP A 32 5.44 -6.90 18.85
N ILE A 33 4.24 -6.89 18.29
CA ILE A 33 3.62 -5.67 17.78
C ILE A 33 3.36 -4.67 18.91
N THR A 34 3.68 -3.41 18.65
CA THR A 34 3.46 -2.29 19.58
C THR A 34 2.41 -1.32 19.02
N PRO A 35 1.47 -0.81 19.83
CA PRO A 35 0.54 0.21 19.36
C PRO A 35 1.25 1.51 19.01
N LEU A 36 0.87 2.13 17.90
CA LEU A 36 1.31 3.46 17.50
C LEU A 36 0.10 4.35 17.19
N ASP A 37 -0.19 5.31 18.06
CA ASP A 37 -1.28 6.26 17.85
C ASP A 37 -0.76 7.51 17.12
N LEU A 38 -1.10 7.64 15.84
CA LEU A 38 -0.68 8.77 15.00
C LEU A 38 -1.37 10.09 15.35
N ARG A 39 -2.32 10.12 16.30
CA ARG A 39 -2.90 11.37 16.81
C ARG A 39 -2.00 12.07 17.82
N ARG A 40 -0.97 11.38 18.31
CA ARG A 40 0.02 11.94 19.22
C ARG A 40 0.88 12.99 18.53
N ASP A 41 1.08 14.11 19.22
CA ASP A 41 1.91 15.23 18.78
C ASP A 41 3.36 15.14 19.31
N ASP A 42 3.64 14.21 20.22
CA ASP A 42 4.95 13.96 20.84
C ASP A 42 5.73 12.80 20.19
N LEU A 43 5.38 12.44 18.96
CA LEU A 43 6.07 11.39 18.21
C LEU A 43 7.33 11.97 17.55
N GLU A 44 8.46 11.32 17.80
CA GLU A 44 9.77 11.68 17.24
C GLU A 44 10.27 10.59 16.28
N PRO A 45 11.10 10.93 15.28
CA PRO A 45 11.67 9.95 14.39
C PRO A 45 12.46 8.86 15.13
N LEU A 46 12.33 7.62 14.67
CA LEU A 46 12.95 6.45 15.30
C LEU A 46 14.22 6.03 14.55
N ASP A 47 15.22 5.60 15.31
CA ASP A 47 16.41 4.93 14.77
C ASP A 47 16.14 3.44 14.50
N GLY A 48 16.90 2.85 13.56
CA GLY A 48 16.86 1.41 13.28
C GLY A 48 15.82 0.98 12.24
N LEU A 49 15.42 -0.29 12.29
CA LEU A 49 14.50 -0.90 11.33
C LEU A 49 13.07 -0.89 11.88
N ASN A 50 12.29 0.11 11.50
CA ASN A 50 10.94 0.33 12.00
C ASN A 50 9.90 0.15 10.88
N PHE A 51 8.88 -0.66 11.13
CA PHE A 51 7.76 -0.89 10.22
C PHE A 51 6.43 -0.59 10.92
N ALA A 52 5.44 -0.09 10.20
CA ALA A 52 4.09 0.09 10.74
C ALA A 52 3.04 -0.53 9.81
N LEU A 53 2.17 -1.37 10.37
CA LEU A 53 0.94 -1.78 9.72
C LEU A 53 -0.06 -0.63 9.82
N LEU A 54 -0.67 -0.23 8.71
CA LEU A 54 -1.73 0.78 8.67
C LEU A 54 -2.90 0.26 7.86
N GLY A 55 -4.08 0.14 8.44
CA GLY A 55 -5.25 -0.33 7.69
C GLY A 55 -5.95 0.78 6.95
N PHE A 56 -6.41 0.47 5.74
CA PHE A 56 -7.30 1.30 4.94
C PHE A 56 -8.59 0.55 4.69
N CYS A 57 -9.54 0.67 5.62
CA CYS A 57 -10.82 -0.03 5.62
C CYS A 57 -11.77 0.64 4.60
N CYS A 58 -11.57 0.31 3.31
CA CYS A 58 -12.32 0.88 2.20
C CYS A 58 -12.72 -0.17 1.15
N HIS A 59 -13.95 -0.09 0.64
CA HIS A 59 -14.37 -0.82 -0.57
C HIS A 59 -15.11 0.08 -1.57
N GLU A 60 -15.15 1.40 -1.34
CA GLU A 60 -15.91 2.32 -2.18
C GLU A 60 -15.34 2.42 -3.60
N GLY A 61 -14.02 2.30 -3.76
CA GLY A 61 -13.41 2.21 -5.08
C GLY A 61 -13.78 0.91 -5.80
N VAL A 62 -13.84 -0.21 -5.09
CA VAL A 62 -14.33 -1.49 -5.63
C VAL A 62 -15.77 -1.36 -6.11
N LYS A 63 -16.64 -0.76 -5.29
CA LYS A 63 -18.05 -0.51 -5.63
C LYS A 63 -18.18 0.38 -6.87
N LYS A 64 -17.42 1.49 -6.94
CA LYS A 64 -17.38 2.38 -8.11
C LYS A 64 -16.86 1.68 -9.38
N ASN A 65 -15.96 0.71 -9.23
CA ASN A 65 -15.47 -0.13 -10.32
C ASN A 65 -16.35 -1.38 -10.58
N LYS A 66 -17.57 -1.44 -10.03
CA LYS A 66 -18.56 -2.52 -10.22
C LYS A 66 -18.08 -3.90 -9.73
N GLY A 67 -17.14 -3.92 -8.78
CA GLY A 67 -16.69 -5.13 -8.11
C GLY A 67 -17.60 -5.56 -6.96
N ARG A 68 -17.23 -6.67 -6.30
CA ARG A 68 -17.91 -7.15 -5.10
C ARG A 68 -17.33 -6.48 -3.86
N ILE A 69 -18.18 -5.82 -3.07
CA ILE A 69 -17.79 -5.17 -1.82
C ILE A 69 -17.38 -6.21 -0.75
N GLY A 70 -16.71 -5.72 0.30
CA GLY A 70 -16.22 -6.55 1.41
C GLY A 70 -14.75 -6.33 1.72
N ALA A 71 -14.00 -5.73 0.80
CA ALA A 71 -12.57 -5.45 0.97
C ALA A 71 -12.27 -4.57 2.20
N MET A 72 -13.22 -3.76 2.68
CA MET A 72 -13.07 -3.01 3.94
C MET A 72 -12.72 -3.88 5.16
N ASN A 73 -13.07 -5.17 5.13
CA ASN A 73 -12.74 -6.15 6.19
C ASN A 73 -11.38 -6.83 5.98
N GLY A 74 -10.65 -6.46 4.91
CA GLY A 74 -9.30 -6.94 4.62
C GLY A 74 -8.32 -6.66 5.76
N PRO A 75 -8.21 -5.42 6.26
CA PRO A 75 -7.23 -5.08 7.30
C PRO A 75 -7.39 -5.92 8.56
N ILE A 76 -8.62 -6.05 9.07
CA ILE A 76 -8.89 -6.86 10.27
C ILE A 76 -8.63 -8.36 10.03
N SER A 77 -8.95 -8.88 8.85
CA SER A 77 -8.75 -10.30 8.53
C SER A 77 -7.26 -10.63 8.39
N ILE A 78 -6.49 -9.76 7.74
CA ILE A 78 -5.04 -9.92 7.59
C ILE A 78 -4.35 -9.89 8.96
N ARG A 79 -4.69 -8.93 9.83
CA ARG A 79 -4.12 -8.88 11.19
C ARG A 79 -4.33 -10.18 11.96
N LYS A 80 -5.54 -10.75 11.91
CA LYS A 80 -5.84 -12.03 12.58
C LYS A 80 -4.93 -13.17 12.13
N GLU A 81 -4.66 -13.27 10.82
CA GLU A 81 -3.75 -14.27 10.28
C GLU A 81 -2.30 -13.99 10.69
N LEU A 82 -1.88 -12.71 10.67
CA LEU A 82 -0.53 -12.31 11.08
C LEU A 82 -0.27 -12.55 12.57
N SER A 83 -1.26 -12.38 13.46
CA SER A 83 -1.12 -12.50 14.93
C SER A 83 -0.42 -13.79 15.38
N ASN A 84 -0.73 -14.91 14.71
CA ASN A 84 -0.18 -16.22 15.06
C ASN A 84 1.09 -16.59 14.29
N LEU A 85 1.63 -15.74 13.43
CA LEU A 85 2.89 -16.05 12.76
C LEU A 85 4.07 -15.96 13.76
N PRO A 86 5.07 -16.85 13.67
CA PRO A 86 6.28 -16.74 14.46
C PRO A 86 7.10 -15.50 14.06
N CYS A 87 7.81 -14.92 15.01
CA CYS A 87 8.81 -13.89 14.77
C CYS A 87 10.05 -14.54 14.13
N THR A 88 10.20 -14.41 12.81
CA THR A 88 11.34 -14.96 12.05
C THR A 88 12.43 -13.92 11.74
N PHE A 89 12.39 -12.79 12.44
CA PHE A 89 13.29 -11.65 12.28
C PHE A 89 13.99 -11.32 13.61
N ASN A 90 15.04 -10.50 13.57
CA ASN A 90 15.79 -10.08 14.76
C ASN A 90 14.99 -9.06 15.61
N GLN A 91 15.18 -9.06 16.92
CA GLN A 91 14.68 -8.06 17.89
C GLN A 91 15.00 -6.59 17.55
N SER A 92 15.98 -6.34 16.68
CA SER A 92 16.27 -5.02 16.14
C SER A 92 15.18 -4.48 15.20
N VAL A 93 14.32 -5.37 14.67
CA VAL A 93 13.17 -4.99 13.83
C VAL A 93 11.99 -4.66 14.73
N LYS A 94 11.49 -3.42 14.66
CA LYS A 94 10.28 -3.00 15.37
C LYS A 94 9.10 -2.98 14.42
N ILE A 95 8.00 -3.55 14.87
CA ILE A 95 6.74 -3.58 14.12
C ILE A 95 5.68 -2.90 14.98
N PHE A 96 5.09 -1.86 14.42
CA PHE A 96 4.00 -1.11 15.02
C PHE A 96 2.69 -1.46 14.31
N ASP A 97 1.57 -1.35 15.03
CA ASP A 97 0.27 -1.22 14.40
C ASP A 97 -0.20 0.22 14.60
N ALA A 98 -0.28 0.93 13.49
CA ALA A 98 -0.68 2.33 13.43
C ALA A 98 -2.22 2.49 13.36
N GLY A 99 -3.00 1.43 13.56
CA GLY A 99 -4.46 1.49 13.53
C GLY A 99 -5.04 1.51 12.12
N ASP A 100 -6.26 2.02 11.99
CA ASP A 100 -7.08 1.96 10.78
C ASP A 100 -7.63 3.32 10.37
N ILE A 101 -7.80 3.51 9.07
CA ILE A 101 -8.60 4.57 8.47
C ILE A 101 -9.90 3.95 7.96
N ILE A 102 -11.04 4.45 8.44
CA ILE A 102 -12.36 3.91 8.16
C ILE A 102 -13.07 4.79 7.11
N VAL A 103 -13.24 4.29 5.90
CA VAL A 103 -13.90 5.06 4.82
C VAL A 103 -15.42 4.82 4.86
N GLU A 104 -16.04 5.35 5.91
CA GLU A 104 -17.49 5.41 6.11
C GLU A 104 -17.91 6.87 6.33
N ASP A 105 -19.05 7.28 5.77
CA ASP A 105 -19.57 8.66 5.81
C ASP A 105 -18.59 9.75 5.33
N ILE A 106 -17.58 9.36 4.56
CA ILE A 106 -16.65 10.23 3.84
C ILE A 106 -16.48 9.72 2.41
N SER A 107 -16.07 10.60 1.50
CA SER A 107 -15.75 10.22 0.13
C SER A 107 -14.47 9.39 0.03
N LEU A 108 -14.33 8.63 -1.06
CA LEU A 108 -13.09 7.90 -1.37
C LEU A 108 -11.87 8.84 -1.41
N ALA A 109 -12.03 10.04 -1.96
CA ALA A 109 -10.96 11.02 -2.06
C ALA A 109 -10.53 11.53 -0.67
N GLU A 110 -11.48 11.80 0.23
CA GLU A 110 -11.19 12.16 1.62
C GLU A 110 -10.46 11.02 2.34
N GLY A 111 -10.93 9.77 2.20
CA GLY A 111 -10.25 8.60 2.77
C GLY A 111 -8.82 8.44 2.27
N GLN A 112 -8.61 8.58 0.96
CA GLN A 112 -7.26 8.52 0.36
C GLN A 112 -6.36 9.67 0.81
N LYS A 113 -6.92 10.86 1.06
CA LYS A 113 -6.17 11.98 1.63
C LYS A 113 -5.75 11.68 3.06
N LEU A 114 -6.64 11.11 3.89
CA LEU A 114 -6.29 10.67 5.24
C LEU A 114 -5.19 9.59 5.21
N LEU A 115 -5.29 8.62 4.29
CA LEU A 115 -4.24 7.61 4.10
C LEU A 115 -2.91 8.24 3.72
N SER A 116 -2.92 9.17 2.77
CA SER A 116 -1.74 9.93 2.37
C SER A 116 -1.10 10.65 3.56
N ASP A 117 -1.90 11.28 4.42
CA ASP A 117 -1.40 12.02 5.58
C ASP A 117 -0.77 11.09 6.62
N CYS A 118 -1.41 9.94 6.91
CA CYS A 118 -0.85 8.94 7.82
C CYS A 118 0.44 8.31 7.26
N VAL A 119 0.48 7.95 5.97
CA VAL A 119 1.67 7.39 5.31
C VAL A 119 2.82 8.40 5.34
N SER A 120 2.55 9.67 5.01
CA SER A 120 3.55 10.75 5.07
C SER A 120 4.09 10.93 6.49
N LYS A 121 3.21 10.93 7.51
CA LYS A 121 3.61 11.01 8.92
C LYS A 121 4.48 9.83 9.36
N LEU A 122 4.14 8.60 8.96
CA LEU A 122 4.96 7.42 9.27
C LEU A 122 6.37 7.53 8.67
N LEU A 123 6.47 7.95 7.40
CA LEU A 123 7.75 8.15 6.73
C LEU A 123 8.56 9.28 7.38
N ASP A 124 7.93 10.38 7.78
CA ASP A 124 8.59 11.47 8.54
C ASP A 124 9.18 10.97 9.87
N LEU A 125 8.59 9.94 10.48
CA LEU A 125 9.06 9.31 11.72
C LEU A 125 10.12 8.22 11.49
N ASN A 126 10.63 8.07 10.26
CA ASN A 126 11.52 6.97 9.86
C ASN A 126 10.91 5.58 10.07
N ILE A 127 9.58 5.45 9.90
CA ILE A 127 8.86 4.19 10.00
C ILE A 127 8.35 3.80 8.61
N PHE A 128 8.76 2.63 8.12
CA PHE A 128 8.34 2.11 6.82
C PHE A 128 6.88 1.64 6.87
N PRO A 129 5.94 2.27 6.13
CA PRO A 129 4.53 1.91 6.17
C PRO A 129 4.23 0.66 5.33
N ILE A 130 3.45 -0.25 5.89
CA ILE A 130 2.84 -1.40 5.22
C ILE A 130 1.33 -1.21 5.30
N VAL A 131 0.73 -0.74 4.21
CA VAL A 131 -0.70 -0.45 4.17
C VAL A 131 -1.49 -1.74 3.90
N LEU A 132 -2.32 -2.12 4.86
CA LEU A 132 -3.28 -3.20 4.72
C LEU A 132 -4.54 -2.61 4.09
N GLY A 133 -4.74 -2.88 2.81
CA GLY A 133 -5.86 -2.30 2.07
C GLY A 133 -7.18 -2.98 2.34
N GLY A 134 -8.21 -2.32 1.85
CA GLY A 134 -9.30 -3.00 1.19
C GLY A 134 -9.02 -3.14 -0.29
N GLY A 135 -9.77 -2.45 -1.15
CA GLY A 135 -9.54 -2.57 -2.59
C GLY A 135 -8.26 -1.88 -3.09
N HIS A 136 -7.97 -2.04 -4.38
CA HIS A 136 -6.75 -1.49 -4.99
C HIS A 136 -6.71 0.05 -5.01
N GLU A 137 -7.83 0.72 -4.72
CA GLU A 137 -7.91 2.16 -4.45
C GLU A 137 -6.96 2.65 -3.34
N THR A 138 -6.51 1.73 -2.48
CA THR A 138 -5.46 1.95 -1.46
C THR A 138 -4.18 2.52 -2.08
N ALA A 139 -3.81 2.09 -3.29
CA ALA A 139 -2.55 2.45 -3.94
C ALA A 139 -2.39 3.97 -4.13
N PHE A 140 -3.47 4.69 -4.39
CA PHE A 140 -3.42 6.14 -4.64
C PHE A 140 -3.12 6.93 -3.37
N GLY A 141 -3.77 6.59 -2.25
CA GLY A 141 -3.48 7.23 -0.96
C GLY A 141 -2.06 6.92 -0.50
N ASN A 142 -1.61 5.68 -0.68
CA ASN A 142 -0.23 5.29 -0.38
C ASN A 142 0.80 6.08 -1.22
N TYR A 143 0.61 6.15 -2.54
CA TYR A 143 1.48 6.90 -3.43
C TYR A 143 1.55 8.38 -3.06
N ASN A 144 0.39 9.01 -2.82
CA ASN A 144 0.35 10.43 -2.45
C ASN A 144 1.03 10.70 -1.10
N GLY A 145 0.98 9.75 -0.15
CA GLY A 145 1.69 9.87 1.12
C GLY A 145 3.20 9.82 0.95
N ALA A 146 3.69 8.86 0.17
CA ALA A 146 5.11 8.76 -0.19
C ALA A 146 5.59 10.01 -0.93
N LEU A 147 4.82 10.47 -1.93
CA LEU A 147 5.12 11.71 -2.66
C LEU A 147 5.15 12.92 -1.73
N SER A 148 4.18 13.04 -0.83
CA SER A 148 4.10 14.16 0.12
C SER A 148 5.31 14.21 1.06
N HIS A 149 5.82 13.06 1.50
CA HIS A 149 7.05 12.98 2.28
C HIS A 149 8.27 13.38 1.44
N LEU A 150 8.41 12.79 0.25
CA LEU A 150 9.57 13.01 -0.61
C LEU A 150 9.64 14.44 -1.18
N ASP A 151 8.50 15.09 -1.42
CA ASP A 151 8.42 16.50 -1.84
C ASP A 151 9.04 17.46 -0.80
N LYS A 152 9.16 17.05 0.47
CA LYS A 152 9.87 17.82 1.52
C LYS A 152 11.39 17.73 1.40
N ILE A 153 11.88 16.70 0.71
CA ILE A 153 13.30 16.31 0.65
C ILE A 153 13.92 16.64 -0.71
N SER A 154 13.15 16.44 -1.79
CA SER A 154 13.60 16.64 -3.17
C SER A 154 12.54 17.37 -3.99
N CYS A 155 12.97 18.30 -4.85
CA CYS A 155 12.08 19.01 -5.77
C CYS A 155 11.59 18.16 -6.95
N LYS A 156 12.24 17.01 -7.20
CA LYS A 156 11.88 16.03 -8.23
C LYS A 156 12.08 14.62 -7.68
N PRO A 157 11.19 14.14 -6.81
CA PRO A 157 11.31 12.81 -6.26
C PRO A 157 11.10 11.76 -7.35
N ARG A 158 11.87 10.67 -7.30
CA ARG A 158 11.70 9.50 -8.20
C ARG A 158 10.98 8.41 -7.41
N ILE A 159 9.79 8.03 -7.85
CA ILE A 159 9.01 6.95 -7.24
C ILE A 159 8.77 5.87 -8.29
N GLY A 160 9.29 4.67 -8.03
CA GLY A 160 9.03 3.48 -8.83
C GLY A 160 7.86 2.69 -8.27
N ILE A 161 6.93 2.28 -9.13
CA ILE A 161 5.76 1.48 -8.77
C ILE A 161 5.91 0.09 -9.39
N ILE A 162 6.01 -0.93 -8.55
CA ILE A 162 5.94 -2.34 -8.96
C ILE A 162 4.59 -2.88 -8.49
N ASN A 163 3.72 -3.23 -9.43
CA ASN A 163 2.41 -3.79 -9.15
C ASN A 163 2.36 -5.27 -9.56
N PHE A 164 1.80 -6.12 -8.71
CA PHE A 164 1.53 -7.51 -9.01
C PHE A 164 0.03 -7.69 -9.21
N ASP A 165 -0.41 -7.65 -10.46
CA ASP A 165 -1.85 -7.66 -10.79
C ASP A 165 -2.12 -8.29 -12.15
N ALA A 166 -3.30 -8.88 -12.27
CA ALA A 166 -3.89 -9.31 -13.53
C ALA A 166 -4.35 -8.12 -14.39
N HIS A 167 -4.61 -6.95 -13.79
CA HIS A 167 -5.14 -5.75 -14.43
C HIS A 167 -4.12 -4.60 -14.42
N PHE A 168 -4.16 -3.76 -15.45
CA PHE A 168 -3.33 -2.56 -15.47
C PHE A 168 -3.76 -1.48 -14.47
N ASP A 169 -5.06 -1.42 -14.17
CA ASP A 169 -5.71 -0.36 -13.38
C ASP A 169 -5.39 1.07 -13.87
N LEU A 170 -5.43 1.22 -15.20
CA LEU A 170 -5.26 2.47 -15.95
C LEU A 170 -6.58 2.97 -16.57
N ARG A 171 -7.74 2.64 -15.99
CA ARG A 171 -9.03 3.05 -16.55
C ARG A 171 -9.15 4.58 -16.59
N PRO A 172 -9.79 5.14 -17.63
CA PRO A 172 -10.13 6.56 -17.63
C PRO A 172 -11.15 6.86 -16.52
N TYR A 173 -11.13 8.09 -16.02
CA TYR A 173 -12.00 8.54 -14.94
C TYR A 173 -12.49 9.96 -15.20
N ASN A 174 -13.73 10.25 -14.82
CA ASN A 174 -14.36 11.57 -14.98
C ASN A 174 -14.38 12.28 -13.62
N ASN A 175 -13.20 12.60 -13.10
CA ASN A 175 -12.94 13.23 -11.78
C ASN A 175 -13.14 12.36 -10.54
N GLU A 176 -13.91 11.28 -10.61
CA GLU A 176 -14.03 10.32 -9.49
C GLU A 176 -13.14 9.09 -9.69
N GLY A 177 -12.29 8.80 -8.70
CA GLY A 177 -11.48 7.58 -8.67
C GLY A 177 -12.30 6.31 -8.34
N SER A 178 -11.73 5.15 -8.66
CA SER A 178 -12.27 3.82 -8.36
C SER A 178 -11.13 2.83 -8.23
N SER A 179 -11.36 1.57 -7.84
CA SER A 179 -10.27 0.59 -7.71
C SER A 179 -9.47 0.31 -9.00
N GLY A 180 -9.95 0.75 -10.17
CA GLY A 180 -9.28 0.54 -11.46
C GLY A 180 -8.65 1.77 -12.09
N THR A 181 -8.54 2.90 -11.38
CA THR A 181 -8.10 4.20 -11.96
C THR A 181 -6.81 4.74 -11.35
N MET A 182 -6.30 4.14 -10.28
CA MET A 182 -5.29 4.76 -9.41
C MET A 182 -4.01 5.09 -10.17
N PHE A 183 -3.51 4.17 -11.00
CA PHE A 183 -2.27 4.39 -11.75
C PHE A 183 -2.46 5.40 -12.89
N LYS A 184 -3.69 5.56 -13.40
CA LYS A 184 -3.99 6.63 -14.35
C LYS A 184 -3.96 7.99 -13.64
N GLN A 185 -4.57 8.10 -12.45
CA GLN A 185 -4.51 9.30 -11.61
C GLN A 185 -3.07 9.64 -11.22
N ILE A 186 -2.25 8.65 -10.88
CA ILE A 186 -0.82 8.86 -10.59
C ILE A 186 -0.07 9.38 -11.83
N SER A 187 -0.35 8.81 -13.02
CA SER A 187 0.28 9.30 -14.26
C SER A 187 -0.04 10.78 -14.53
N ASP A 188 -1.26 11.23 -14.19
CA ASP A 188 -1.68 12.62 -14.37
C ASP A 188 -0.95 13.53 -13.38
N ILE A 189 -0.80 13.11 -12.11
CA ILE A 189 0.02 13.81 -11.11
C ILE A 189 1.48 13.94 -11.59
N CYS A 190 2.07 12.85 -12.08
CA CYS A 190 3.44 12.87 -12.60
C CYS A 190 3.59 13.85 -13.77
N HIS A 191 2.65 13.82 -14.72
CA HIS A 191 2.63 14.76 -15.84
C HIS A 191 2.56 16.22 -15.37
N ASP A 192 1.62 16.54 -14.49
CA ASP A 192 1.40 17.91 -14.02
C ASP A 192 2.57 18.45 -13.19
N LYS A 193 3.26 17.57 -12.45
CA LYS A 193 4.49 17.89 -11.70
C LYS A 193 5.78 17.78 -12.54
N ASN A 194 5.70 17.44 -13.83
CA ASN A 194 6.86 17.19 -14.70
C ASN A 194 7.84 16.16 -14.09
N MET A 195 7.29 15.04 -13.63
CA MET A 195 7.97 13.87 -13.07
C MET A 195 7.78 12.66 -13.98
N ASP A 196 8.71 11.71 -13.91
CA ASP A 196 8.59 10.44 -14.63
C ASP A 196 7.53 9.54 -13.99
N PHE A 197 6.61 9.03 -14.80
CA PHE A 197 5.69 7.97 -14.38
C PHE A 197 6.35 6.60 -14.54
N SER A 198 7.01 6.13 -13.47
CA SER A 198 7.72 4.84 -13.46
C SER A 198 6.81 3.73 -12.92
N TYR A 199 6.14 3.01 -13.83
CA TYR A 199 5.19 1.94 -13.49
C TYR A 199 5.53 0.62 -14.19
N PHE A 200 5.67 -0.43 -13.40
CA PHE A 200 5.88 -1.81 -13.85
C PHE A 200 4.80 -2.74 -13.29
N CYS A 201 3.95 -3.29 -14.15
CA CYS A 201 2.92 -4.26 -13.78
C CYS A 201 3.30 -5.70 -14.16
N ILE A 202 3.40 -6.58 -13.16
CA ILE A 202 3.82 -7.97 -13.31
C ILE A 202 2.60 -8.87 -13.13
N GLY A 203 2.38 -9.79 -14.07
CA GLY A 203 1.28 -10.76 -13.99
C GLY A 203 0.04 -10.40 -14.80
N ILE A 204 0.15 -9.47 -15.76
CA ILE A 204 -0.98 -9.02 -16.58
C ILE A 204 -1.64 -10.21 -17.29
N GLN A 205 -2.96 -10.33 -17.14
CA GLN A 205 -3.74 -11.31 -17.86
C GLN A 205 -4.40 -10.65 -19.06
N GLN A 206 -4.02 -11.11 -20.27
CA GLN A 206 -4.45 -10.48 -21.51
C GLN A 206 -5.99 -10.46 -21.68
N HIS A 207 -6.68 -11.47 -21.17
CA HIS A 207 -8.15 -11.56 -21.23
C HIS A 207 -8.87 -10.69 -20.20
N SER A 208 -8.16 -10.16 -19.20
CA SER A 208 -8.72 -9.30 -18.15
C SER A 208 -8.61 -7.81 -18.49
N ASN A 209 -7.95 -7.46 -19.60
CA ASN A 209 -7.69 -6.09 -20.02
C ASN A 209 -8.18 -5.86 -21.46
N THR A 210 -8.89 -4.76 -21.68
CA THR A 210 -9.28 -4.36 -23.04
C THR A 210 -8.05 -3.95 -23.85
N VAL A 211 -8.14 -4.03 -25.18
CA VAL A 211 -7.08 -3.54 -26.09
C VAL A 211 -6.74 -2.07 -25.84
N ASP A 212 -7.73 -1.27 -25.42
CA ASP A 212 -7.54 0.15 -25.09
C ASP A 212 -6.61 0.34 -23.88
N LEU A 213 -6.68 -0.53 -22.86
CA LEU A 213 -5.77 -0.48 -21.71
C LEU A 213 -4.33 -0.81 -22.11
N PHE A 214 -4.12 -1.76 -23.02
CA PHE A 214 -2.78 -2.02 -23.58
C PHE A 214 -2.23 -0.83 -24.37
N LYS A 215 -3.08 -0.16 -25.17
CA LYS A 215 -2.70 1.06 -25.89
C LYS A 215 -2.35 2.20 -24.92
N THR A 216 -3.13 2.32 -23.84
CA THR A 216 -2.90 3.30 -22.78
C THR A 216 -1.59 3.04 -22.05
N ALA A 217 -1.34 1.79 -21.63
CA ALA A 217 -0.08 1.36 -21.03
C ALA A 217 1.11 1.70 -21.93
N LYS A 218 1.04 1.39 -23.23
CA LYS A 218 2.07 1.74 -24.22
C LYS A 218 2.28 3.26 -24.33
N LYS A 219 1.20 4.04 -24.39
CA LYS A 219 1.27 5.52 -24.48
C LYS A 219 1.95 6.13 -23.25
N LEU A 220 1.70 5.56 -22.07
CA LEU A 220 2.25 6.01 -20.79
C LEU A 220 3.64 5.43 -20.49
N GLY A 221 4.21 4.61 -21.38
CA GLY A 221 5.53 4.01 -21.16
C GLY A 221 5.57 2.93 -20.07
N VAL A 222 4.42 2.33 -19.75
CA VAL A 222 4.30 1.30 -18.70
C VAL A 222 5.04 0.04 -19.10
N GLN A 223 5.90 -0.45 -18.22
CA GLN A 223 6.52 -1.76 -18.34
C GLN A 223 5.54 -2.82 -17.83
N TYR A 224 5.47 -3.97 -18.49
CA TYR A 224 4.64 -5.05 -17.98
C TYR A 224 5.11 -6.43 -18.43
N THR A 225 4.83 -7.43 -17.60
CA THR A 225 5.05 -8.85 -17.91
C THR A 225 3.72 -9.58 -17.85
N LEU A 226 3.39 -10.36 -18.87
CA LEU A 226 2.16 -11.14 -18.87
C LEU A 226 2.28 -12.35 -17.94
N ALA A 227 1.18 -12.76 -17.30
CA ALA A 227 1.18 -13.95 -16.43
C ALA A 227 1.68 -15.21 -17.14
N LYS A 228 1.33 -15.38 -18.43
CA LYS A 228 1.79 -16.52 -19.25
C LYS A 228 3.31 -16.52 -19.40
N ASP A 229 3.93 -15.34 -19.51
CA ASP A 229 5.37 -15.23 -19.74
C ASP A 229 6.15 -15.55 -18.45
N ILE A 230 5.54 -15.38 -17.28
CA ILE A 230 6.09 -15.82 -15.99
C ILE A 230 6.10 -17.35 -15.90
N LEU A 231 4.99 -18.00 -16.28
CA LEU A 231 4.84 -19.45 -16.16
C LEU A 231 5.72 -20.24 -17.14
N TYR A 232 5.97 -19.68 -18.33
CA TYR A 232 6.68 -20.36 -19.41
C TYR A 232 8.11 -19.83 -19.63
N SER A 233 8.62 -18.94 -18.76
CA SER A 233 10.02 -18.51 -18.77
C SER A 233 10.79 -19.04 -17.57
N ASP A 234 12.12 -18.96 -17.63
CA ASP A 234 13.02 -19.33 -16.53
C ASP A 234 13.06 -18.30 -15.39
N GLY A 235 12.19 -17.27 -15.42
CA GLY A 235 12.11 -16.18 -14.44
C GLY A 235 13.28 -15.19 -14.49
N TRP A 236 14.43 -15.55 -15.08
CA TRP A 236 15.62 -14.70 -15.16
C TRP A 236 15.38 -13.45 -15.99
N GLN A 237 14.56 -13.55 -17.04
CA GLN A 237 14.18 -12.38 -17.83
C GLN A 237 13.44 -11.35 -16.97
N LEU A 238 12.40 -11.77 -16.23
CA LEU A 238 11.65 -10.89 -15.33
C LEU A 238 12.57 -10.24 -14.28
N LEU A 239 13.48 -11.02 -13.68
CA LEU A 239 14.44 -10.48 -12.70
C LEU A 239 15.40 -9.45 -13.31
N ARG A 240 15.83 -9.63 -14.57
CA ARG A 240 16.65 -8.64 -15.28
C ARG A 240 15.89 -7.37 -15.60
N GLU A 241 14.65 -7.50 -16.05
CA GLU A 241 13.76 -6.36 -16.31
C GLU A 241 13.51 -5.58 -15.02
N LEU A 242 13.21 -6.27 -13.91
CA LEU A 242 13.00 -5.66 -12.60
C LEU A 242 14.26 -4.94 -12.09
N ASN A 243 15.43 -5.57 -12.19
CA ASN A 243 16.70 -4.95 -11.83
C ASN A 243 17.03 -3.72 -12.68
N THR A 244 16.62 -3.71 -13.95
CA THR A 244 16.79 -2.55 -14.83
C THR A 244 15.84 -1.43 -14.45
N PHE A 245 14.59 -1.76 -14.12
CA PHE A 245 13.57 -0.81 -13.67
C PHE A 245 13.93 -0.12 -12.34
N MET A 246 14.58 -0.83 -11.41
CA MET A 246 14.94 -0.29 -10.09
C MET A 246 16.18 0.63 -10.08
N ARG A 247 16.86 0.85 -11.21
CA ARG A 247 18.03 1.74 -11.34
C ARG A 247 17.61 3.16 -11.75
#